data_AF-A0A815Y7B9-F1
#
_entry.id   AF-A0A815Y7B9-F1
#
_cell.length_a   1.000
_cell.length_b   1.000
_cell.length_c   1.000
_cell.angle_alpha   90.00
_cell.angle_beta   90.00
_cell.angle_gamma   90.00
#
_symmetry.space_group_name_H-M   'P 1'
#
loop_
_entity.id
_entity.type
_entity.pdbx_description
1 polymer ?
#
loop_
_entity_poly.entity_id
_entity_poly.type
_entity_poly.pdbx_seq_one_letter_code
_entity_poly.pdbx_strand_id
1 'polypeptide(L)'
;MITILFFVLVLHIEFTQHASVDSLTKSKDCIYNDGRFGIINLSHVGLKQGIPAFRHIRKDDYVYSFNPCYAFSEEPTCINVAICQTAKDESASYILAYNSIVTWSISIDGKVTLVYATTERQSIVNLVCSDEIDQLIINEEYERNHYNFTLTSKCACWDKC
;
A
#
# COMPACT_ATOMS: atom_id res chain seq x y z
N MET A 1 17.28 51.32 55.20
CA MET A 1 17.08 51.41 53.74
C MET A 1 17.53 50.08 53.17
N ILE A 2 16.59 49.17 52.89
CA ILE A 2 16.87 47.77 52.49
C ILE A 2 16.50 47.65 51.01
N THR A 3 17.51 47.42 50.17
CA THR A 3 17.34 47.23 48.72
C THR A 3 17.01 45.75 48.47
N ILE A 4 15.79 45.46 48.05
CA ILE A 4 15.35 44.11 47.69
C ILE A 4 15.73 43.86 46.22
N LEU A 5 16.68 42.96 46.01
CA LEU A 5 17.08 42.49 44.68
C LEU A 5 16.07 41.44 44.20
N PHE A 6 15.25 41.76 43.20
CA PHE A 6 14.36 40.80 42.54
C PHE A 6 15.15 39.99 41.50
N PHE A 7 15.43 38.72 41.81
CA PHE A 7 15.91 37.75 40.84
C PHE A 7 14.73 37.28 39.98
N VAL A 8 14.69 37.72 38.72
CA VAL A 8 13.74 37.21 37.72
C VAL A 8 14.33 35.93 37.12
N LEU A 9 13.79 34.78 37.52
CA LEU A 9 14.12 33.48 36.96
C LEU A 9 13.40 33.33 35.60
N VAL A 10 14.13 33.49 34.49
CA VAL A 10 13.59 33.27 33.15
C VAL A 10 13.69 31.77 32.82
N LEU A 11 12.59 31.04 32.96
CA LEU A 11 12.47 29.67 32.46
C LEU A 11 12.52 29.69 30.92
N HIS A 12 13.60 29.19 30.33
CA HIS A 12 13.64 28.84 28.91
C HIS A 12 12.93 27.49 28.73
N ILE A 13 11.71 27.54 28.22
CA ILE A 13 11.00 26.36 27.75
C ILE A 13 11.55 26.06 26.35
N GLU A 14 12.44 25.07 26.26
CA GLU A 14 12.84 24.53 24.95
C GLU A 14 11.68 23.69 24.40
N PHE A 15 10.96 24.28 23.45
CA PHE A 15 9.92 23.58 22.71
C PHE A 15 10.60 22.60 21.75
N THR A 16 10.73 21.34 22.17
CA THR A 16 11.19 20.25 21.30
C THR A 16 10.14 20.05 20.21
N GLN A 17 10.47 20.41 18.98
CA GLN A 17 9.64 20.11 17.82
C GLN A 17 9.56 18.59 17.68
N HIS A 18 8.43 18.00 18.05
CA HIS A 18 8.08 16.66 17.61
C HIS A 18 7.88 16.72 16.09
N ALA A 19 8.74 16.02 15.36
CA ALA A 19 8.53 15.74 13.95
C ALA A 19 7.14 15.13 13.76
N SER A 20 6.39 15.67 12.80
CA SER A 20 5.05 15.20 12.43
C SER A 20 5.05 13.69 12.17
N VAL A 21 4.13 12.99 12.84
CA VAL A 21 3.68 11.65 12.45
C VAL A 21 2.94 11.74 11.10
N ASP A 22 3.14 10.72 10.27
CA ASP A 22 2.52 10.42 8.97
C ASP A 22 2.97 11.20 7.73
N SER A 23 4.06 10.73 7.12
CA SER A 23 4.13 10.69 5.66
C SER A 23 3.54 9.36 5.18
N LEU A 24 2.32 9.39 4.64
CA LEU A 24 1.81 8.35 3.75
C LEU A 24 2.79 8.20 2.59
N THR A 25 3.60 7.15 2.62
CA THR A 25 4.67 6.96 1.65
C THR A 25 4.04 6.48 0.33
N LYS A 26 4.20 7.30 -0.71
CA LYS A 26 3.97 6.86 -2.08
C LYS A 26 5.04 5.85 -2.46
N SER A 27 4.64 4.70 -3.00
CA SER A 27 5.56 3.76 -3.61
C SER A 27 6.28 4.45 -4.77
N LYS A 28 7.62 4.39 -4.78
CA LYS A 28 8.42 4.97 -5.86
C LYS A 28 8.24 4.23 -7.19
N ASP A 29 7.69 3.02 -7.13
CA ASP A 29 7.73 2.04 -8.23
C ASP A 29 6.38 1.85 -8.91
N CYS A 30 5.49 2.84 -8.85
CA CYS A 30 4.11 2.72 -9.32
C CYS A 30 3.83 3.11 -10.76
N ILE A 31 4.89 3.54 -11.44
CA ILE A 31 4.87 3.86 -12.86
C ILE A 31 5.94 2.99 -13.49
N TYR A 32 5.55 2.23 -14.51
CA TYR A 32 6.46 1.40 -15.29
C TYR A 32 6.44 1.86 -16.75
N ASN A 33 7.61 1.94 -17.37
CA ASN A 33 7.77 2.34 -18.76
C ASN A 33 8.47 1.22 -19.54
N ASP A 34 7.74 0.56 -20.44
CA ASP A 34 8.27 -0.42 -21.38
C ASP A 34 8.41 0.22 -22.76
N GLY A 35 9.59 0.14 -23.36
CA GLY A 35 9.84 0.75 -24.68
C GLY A 35 9.06 0.15 -25.85
N ARG A 36 8.42 -1.02 -25.67
CA ARG A 36 7.62 -1.70 -26.69
C ARG A 36 6.12 -1.46 -26.52
N PHE A 37 5.66 -1.44 -25.27
CA PHE A 37 4.22 -1.39 -24.98
C PHE A 37 3.74 -0.02 -24.52
N GLY A 38 4.59 0.80 -23.89
CA GLY A 38 4.24 2.11 -23.35
C GLY A 38 4.36 2.19 -21.83
N ILE A 39 3.52 3.03 -21.21
CA ILE A 39 3.55 3.31 -19.77
C ILE A 39 2.34 2.66 -19.07
N ILE A 40 2.58 2.04 -17.93
CA ILE A 40 1.53 1.73 -16.94
C ILE A 40 1.72 2.64 -15.73
N ASN A 41 0.64 3.31 -15.32
CA ASN A 41 0.64 4.22 -14.18
C ASN A 41 -0.52 3.90 -13.24
N LEU A 42 -0.22 3.20 -12.14
CA LEU A 42 -1.22 2.78 -11.15
C LEU A 42 -1.52 3.87 -10.11
N SER A 43 -0.90 5.05 -10.21
CA SER A 43 -1.02 6.13 -9.22
C SER A 43 -2.46 6.65 -9.06
N HIS A 44 -3.34 6.39 -10.02
CA HIS A 44 -4.75 6.80 -10.00
C HIS A 44 -5.69 5.73 -9.44
N VAL A 45 -5.24 4.47 -9.38
CA VAL A 45 -6.00 3.36 -8.78
C VAL A 45 -5.91 3.43 -7.25
N GLY A 46 -4.74 3.83 -6.74
CA GLY A 46 -4.49 3.93 -5.31
C GLY A 46 -5.07 5.17 -4.65
N LEU A 47 -5.50 5.03 -3.39
CA LEU A 47 -5.99 6.14 -2.56
C LEU A 47 -4.89 6.72 -1.69
N LYS A 48 -4.76 8.05 -1.67
CA LYS A 48 -3.71 8.80 -0.94
C LYS A 48 -4.04 9.07 0.52
N GLN A 49 -5.21 8.65 1.00
CA GLN A 49 -5.77 9.05 2.30
C GLN A 49 -5.42 8.06 3.42
N GLY A 50 -4.48 7.14 3.21
CA GLY A 50 -4.13 6.12 4.21
C GLY A 50 -5.18 5.03 4.39
N ILE A 51 -6.12 4.94 3.45
CA ILE A 51 -7.14 3.89 3.36
C ILE A 51 -6.93 3.08 2.09
N PRO A 52 -7.27 1.78 2.09
CA PRO A 52 -7.13 0.96 0.90
C PRO A 52 -8.18 1.30 -0.17
N ALA A 53 -7.74 1.35 -1.44
CA ALA A 53 -8.63 1.49 -2.59
C ALA A 53 -9.61 0.31 -2.72
N PHE A 54 -9.13 -0.90 -2.40
CA PHE A 54 -9.93 -2.11 -2.35
C PHE A 54 -9.97 -2.59 -0.91
N ARG A 55 -11.07 -2.31 -0.22
CA ARG A 55 -11.19 -2.56 1.21
C ARG A 55 -12.11 -3.73 1.50
N HIS A 56 -11.69 -4.58 2.43
CA HIS A 56 -12.49 -5.66 3.00
C HIS A 56 -13.12 -6.63 1.98
N ILE A 57 -12.36 -7.00 0.95
CA ILE A 57 -12.77 -8.00 -0.05
C ILE A 57 -12.75 -9.38 0.61
N ARG A 58 -13.91 -10.04 0.67
CA ARG A 58 -14.07 -11.34 1.34
C ARG A 58 -13.67 -12.50 0.44
N LYS A 59 -12.91 -13.44 0.99
CA LYS A 59 -12.56 -14.72 0.34
C LYS A 59 -12.26 -15.77 1.41
N ASP A 60 -12.94 -16.91 1.33
CA ASP A 60 -12.83 -18.01 2.30
C ASP A 60 -12.97 -17.51 3.74
N ASP A 61 -12.11 -17.86 4.69
CA ASP A 61 -12.21 -17.39 6.08
C ASP A 61 -11.52 -16.05 6.35
N TYR A 62 -11.20 -15.31 5.27
CA TYR A 62 -10.42 -14.08 5.34
C TYR A 62 -11.08 -12.91 4.60
N VAL A 63 -10.53 -11.74 4.91
CA VAL A 63 -10.87 -10.44 4.37
C VAL A 63 -9.57 -9.79 3.94
N TYR A 64 -9.54 -9.20 2.74
CA TYR A 64 -8.34 -8.64 2.14
C TYR A 64 -8.53 -7.16 1.84
N SER A 65 -7.49 -6.39 2.09
CA SER A 65 -7.41 -4.97 1.74
C SER A 65 -6.16 -4.72 0.92
N PHE A 66 -6.28 -3.95 -0.15
CA PHE A 66 -5.18 -3.61 -1.05
C PHE A 66 -5.24 -2.15 -1.45
N ASN A 67 -4.06 -1.52 -1.49
CA ASN A 67 -3.88 -0.20 -2.05
C ASN A 67 -2.63 -0.19 -2.93
N PRO A 68 -2.76 -0.09 -4.26
CA PRO A 68 -1.59 0.16 -5.08
C PRO A 68 -1.03 1.54 -4.73
N CYS A 69 0.29 1.70 -4.81
CA CYS A 69 0.99 2.99 -4.80
C CYS A 69 1.02 3.84 -3.54
N TYR A 70 0.12 3.64 -2.58
CA TYR A 70 0.11 4.44 -1.35
C TYR A 70 -0.11 3.53 -0.16
N ALA A 71 0.71 3.71 0.88
CA ALA A 71 0.59 2.92 2.08
C ALA A 71 -0.78 3.19 2.75
N PHE A 72 -1.32 2.17 3.40
CA PHE A 72 -2.46 2.31 4.29
C PHE A 72 -2.20 1.60 5.62
N SER A 73 -3.02 1.91 6.61
CA SER A 73 -2.98 1.23 7.91
C SER A 73 -4.38 0.74 8.31
N GLU A 74 -4.45 -0.51 8.77
CA GLU A 74 -5.62 -1.14 9.39
C GLU A 74 -5.17 -1.83 10.69
N GLU A 75 -5.76 -1.39 11.80
CA GLU A 75 -5.49 -1.96 13.13
C GLU A 75 -5.92 -3.43 13.20
N PRO A 76 -5.26 -4.28 14.01
CA PRO A 76 -4.15 -3.94 14.91
C PRO A 76 -2.74 -4.15 14.34
N THR A 77 -2.60 -4.76 13.14
CA THR A 77 -1.30 -5.28 12.68
C THR A 77 -0.82 -4.65 11.38
N CYS A 78 -1.72 -4.27 10.50
CA CYS A 78 -1.36 -3.83 9.16
C CYS A 78 -1.02 -2.35 9.16
N ILE A 79 0.23 -2.00 9.47
CA ILE A 79 0.68 -0.60 9.53
C ILE A 79 1.59 -0.29 8.34
N ASN A 80 1.27 0.77 7.58
CA ASN A 80 2.03 1.21 6.41
C ASN A 80 2.24 0.12 5.33
N VAL A 81 1.17 -0.59 5.00
CA VAL A 81 1.18 -1.74 4.09
C VAL A 81 0.60 -1.41 2.71
N ALA A 82 0.88 -2.27 1.73
CA ALA A 82 0.14 -2.29 0.47
C ALA A 82 -0.97 -3.34 0.48
N ILE A 83 -0.78 -4.47 1.17
CA ILE A 83 -1.75 -5.56 1.22
C ILE A 83 -1.86 -6.07 2.66
N CYS A 84 -3.10 -6.16 3.15
CA CYS A 84 -3.45 -6.72 4.44
C CYS A 84 -4.44 -7.88 4.27
N GLN A 85 -4.31 -8.90 5.10
CA GLN A 85 -5.29 -9.98 5.26
C GLN A 85 -5.72 -10.00 6.73
N THR A 86 -7.01 -10.15 6.97
CA THR A 86 -7.59 -10.25 8.31
C THR A 86 -8.53 -11.44 8.36
N ALA A 87 -8.46 -12.24 9.42
CA ALA A 87 -9.41 -13.32 9.66
C ALA A 87 -10.82 -12.73 9.78
N LYS A 88 -11.84 -13.44 9.28
CA LYS A 88 -13.23 -12.95 9.31
C LYS A 88 -13.77 -12.69 10.71
N ASP A 89 -13.26 -13.41 11.70
CA ASP A 89 -13.60 -13.23 13.12
C ASP A 89 -12.74 -12.15 13.80
N GLU A 90 -11.91 -11.44 13.03
CA GLU A 90 -11.00 -10.38 13.47
C GLU A 90 -9.97 -10.84 14.51
N SER A 91 -9.79 -12.16 14.67
CA SER A 91 -8.88 -12.75 15.65
C SER A 91 -7.40 -12.54 15.30
N ALA A 92 -7.09 -12.36 14.02
CA ALA A 92 -5.73 -12.17 13.53
C ALA A 92 -5.70 -11.33 12.24
N SER A 93 -4.63 -10.55 12.09
CA SER A 93 -4.30 -9.82 10.87
C SER A 93 -2.86 -10.12 10.46
N TYR A 94 -2.63 -10.17 9.15
CA TYR A 94 -1.36 -10.53 8.54
C TYR A 94 -0.98 -9.49 7.48
N ILE A 95 0.25 -9.00 7.58
CA ILE A 95 0.86 -8.15 6.56
C ILE A 95 1.25 -9.05 5.39
N LEU A 96 0.61 -8.88 4.24
CA LEU A 96 0.95 -9.65 3.04
C LEU A 96 2.02 -8.94 2.20
N ALA A 97 2.11 -7.60 2.29
CA ALA A 97 3.09 -6.78 1.59
C ALA A 97 3.21 -5.37 2.15
N TYR A 98 4.43 -4.82 2.15
CA TYR A 98 4.67 -3.38 2.36
C TYR A 98 4.46 -2.57 1.07
N ASN A 99 4.44 -1.24 1.19
CA ASN A 99 4.21 -0.30 0.07
C ASN A 99 5.41 -0.14 -0.90
N SER A 100 6.03 -1.25 -1.28
CA SER A 100 7.10 -1.30 -2.27
C SER A 100 6.84 -2.45 -3.22
N ILE A 101 6.68 -2.14 -4.51
CA ILE A 101 6.64 -3.16 -5.56
C ILE A 101 8.07 -3.70 -5.71
N VAL A 102 8.22 -5.00 -5.56
CA VAL A 102 9.53 -5.66 -5.62
C VAL A 102 9.92 -5.91 -7.07
N THR A 103 8.96 -6.26 -7.93
CA THR A 103 9.24 -6.57 -9.33
C THR A 103 8.03 -6.29 -10.22
N TRP A 104 8.30 -5.71 -11.39
CA TRP A 104 7.40 -5.69 -12.54
C TRP A 104 7.82 -6.81 -13.49
N SER A 105 6.92 -7.76 -13.77
CA SER A 105 7.14 -8.83 -14.74
C SER A 105 6.25 -8.60 -15.95
N ILE A 106 6.85 -8.57 -17.15
CA ILE A 106 6.19 -8.25 -18.41
C ILE A 106 6.38 -9.42 -19.35
N SER A 107 5.28 -10.06 -19.72
CA SER A 107 5.30 -11.18 -20.67
C SER A 107 5.49 -10.68 -22.11
N ILE A 108 5.73 -11.63 -23.02
CA ILE A 108 5.89 -11.32 -24.45
C ILE A 108 4.60 -10.77 -25.10
N ASP A 109 3.43 -11.08 -24.55
CA ASP A 109 2.12 -10.57 -24.97
C ASP A 109 1.72 -9.29 -24.21
N GLY A 110 2.63 -8.70 -23.43
CA GLY A 110 2.42 -7.42 -22.75
C GLY A 110 1.52 -7.50 -21.51
N LYS A 111 1.28 -8.71 -20.99
CA LYS A 111 0.63 -8.88 -19.68
C LYS A 111 1.62 -8.52 -18.59
N VAL A 112 1.09 -7.90 -17.54
CA VAL A 112 1.90 -7.36 -16.46
C VAL A 112 1.50 -8.01 -15.14
N THR A 113 2.52 -8.41 -14.41
CA THR A 113 2.39 -8.99 -13.07
C THR A 113 3.26 -8.19 -12.12
N LEU A 114 2.69 -7.76 -11.00
CA LEU A 114 3.40 -7.12 -9.91
C LEU A 114 3.72 -8.15 -8.84
N VAL A 115 4.95 -8.13 -8.34
CA VAL A 115 5.33 -8.91 -7.17
C VAL A 115 5.54 -7.96 -6.01
N TYR A 116 4.79 -8.19 -4.95
CA TYR A 116 5.04 -7.63 -3.64
C TYR A 116 5.55 -8.74 -2.71
N ALA A 117 6.43 -8.41 -1.78
CA ALA A 117 6.92 -9.38 -0.82
C ALA A 117 7.26 -8.76 0.54
N THR A 118 7.21 -9.63 1.55
CA THR A 118 7.85 -9.45 2.86
C THR A 118 8.94 -10.51 3.00
N THR A 119 9.56 -10.62 4.18
CA THR A 119 10.48 -11.73 4.48
C THR A 119 9.80 -13.10 4.54
N GLU A 120 8.48 -13.15 4.74
CA GLU A 120 7.74 -14.39 4.99
C GLU A 120 6.68 -14.70 3.92
N ARG A 121 6.21 -13.69 3.20
CA ARG A 121 5.04 -13.76 2.31
C ARG A 121 5.29 -13.09 0.98
N GLN A 122 4.69 -13.65 -0.07
CA GLN A 122 4.71 -13.10 -1.41
C GLN A 122 3.28 -12.91 -1.93
N SER A 123 3.04 -11.76 -2.54
CA SER A 123 1.76 -11.42 -3.16
C SER A 123 1.98 -11.08 -4.64
N ILE A 124 1.33 -11.84 -5.50
CA ILE A 124 1.36 -11.67 -6.96
C ILE A 124 0.07 -10.99 -7.39
N VAL A 125 0.17 -9.82 -8.03
CA VAL A 125 -0.98 -9.08 -8.56
C VAL A 125 -0.90 -9.08 -10.08
N ASN A 126 -1.81 -9.80 -10.72
CA ASN A 126 -1.94 -9.83 -12.17
C ASN A 126 -2.78 -8.63 -12.64
N LEU A 127 -2.23 -7.85 -13.57
CA LEU A 127 -2.91 -6.69 -14.12
C LEU A 127 -3.74 -7.09 -15.34
N VAL A 128 -5.01 -6.73 -15.33
CA VAL A 128 -5.94 -6.94 -16.44
C VAL A 128 -6.45 -5.59 -16.91
N CYS A 129 -6.13 -5.26 -18.16
CA CYS A 129 -6.61 -4.05 -18.82
C CYS A 129 -8.12 -4.16 -19.09
N SER A 130 -8.88 -3.14 -18.65
CA SER A 130 -10.31 -3.00 -18.93
C SER A 130 -10.74 -1.53 -18.82
N ASP A 131 -11.70 -1.08 -19.63
CA ASP A 131 -12.31 0.25 -19.46
C ASP A 131 -13.43 0.27 -18.40
N GLU A 132 -13.70 -0.87 -17.76
CA GLU A 132 -14.65 -1.01 -16.66
C GLU A 132 -14.14 -0.40 -15.34
N ILE A 133 -15.01 -0.40 -14.32
CA ILE A 133 -14.66 0.03 -12.96
C ILE A 133 -13.54 -0.83 -12.40
N ASP A 134 -12.59 -0.19 -11.71
CA ASP A 134 -11.49 -0.86 -11.05
C ASP A 134 -11.98 -1.95 -10.08
N GLN A 135 -11.43 -3.16 -10.20
CA GLN A 135 -11.83 -4.31 -9.40
C GLN A 135 -10.61 -5.13 -8.96
N LEU A 136 -10.64 -5.57 -7.70
CA LEU A 136 -9.70 -6.56 -7.17
C LEU A 136 -10.42 -7.90 -6.96
N ILE A 137 -9.81 -8.97 -7.47
CA ILE A 137 -10.24 -10.35 -7.24
C ILE A 137 -9.15 -11.07 -6.46
N ILE A 138 -9.56 -11.79 -5.39
CA ILE A 138 -8.68 -12.68 -4.63
C ILE A 138 -8.80 -14.07 -5.25
N ASN A 139 -7.77 -14.51 -5.96
CA ASN A 139 -7.83 -15.76 -6.72
C ASN A 139 -7.69 -16.95 -5.76
N GLU A 140 -6.51 -17.07 -5.14
CA GLU A 140 -6.14 -18.15 -4.24
C GLU A 140 -4.88 -17.83 -3.43
N GLU A 141 -4.68 -18.57 -2.34
CA GLU A 141 -3.37 -18.82 -1.75
C GLU A 141 -2.90 -20.19 -2.30
N TYR A 142 -2.07 -20.18 -3.36
CA TYR A 142 -1.72 -21.41 -4.09
C TYR A 142 -0.65 -22.24 -3.37
N GLU A 143 0.11 -21.61 -2.49
CA GLU A 143 1.05 -22.23 -1.56
C GLU A 143 1.02 -21.41 -0.27
N ARG A 144 1.35 -22.03 0.86
CA ARG A 144 1.43 -21.33 2.14
C ARG A 144 2.24 -20.04 1.98
N ASN A 145 1.67 -18.92 2.43
CA ASN A 145 2.27 -17.58 2.37
C ASN A 145 2.44 -16.99 0.95
N HIS A 146 1.85 -17.61 -0.09
CA HIS A 146 1.91 -17.15 -1.47
C HIS A 146 0.51 -16.87 -2.02
N TYR A 147 0.25 -15.60 -2.28
CA TYR A 147 -1.09 -15.11 -2.59
C TYR A 147 -1.17 -14.61 -4.02
N ASN A 148 -2.27 -14.90 -4.69
CA ASN A 148 -2.53 -14.48 -6.06
C ASN A 148 -3.79 -13.59 -6.12
N PHE A 149 -3.63 -12.42 -6.72
CA PHE A 149 -4.67 -11.42 -6.92
C PHE A 149 -4.76 -11.05 -8.40
N THR A 150 -5.93 -10.59 -8.81
CA THR A 150 -6.14 -9.96 -10.11
C THR A 150 -6.67 -8.56 -9.91
N LEU A 151 -5.95 -7.55 -10.40
CA LEU A 151 -6.39 -6.16 -10.48
C LEU A 151 -6.86 -5.89 -11.91
N THR A 152 -8.15 -5.68 -12.08
CA THR A 152 -8.73 -5.18 -13.33
C THR A 152 -8.87 -3.67 -13.24
N SER A 153 -8.32 -2.94 -14.21
CA SER A 153 -8.34 -1.47 -14.20
C SER A 153 -8.07 -0.89 -15.59
N LYS A 154 -8.57 0.32 -15.85
CA LYS A 154 -8.14 1.11 -17.01
C LYS A 154 -6.65 1.47 -16.92
N CYS A 155 -6.15 1.71 -15.72
CA CYS A 155 -4.73 2.02 -15.51
C CYS A 155 -3.81 0.79 -15.58
N ALA A 156 -4.37 -0.42 -15.69
CA ALA A 156 -3.62 -1.62 -16.07
C ALA A 156 -3.37 -1.71 -17.59
N CYS A 157 -4.01 -0.84 -18.38
CA CYS A 157 -3.75 -0.72 -19.81
C CYS A 157 -2.56 0.21 -20.08
N TRP A 158 -1.75 -0.15 -21.07
CA TRP A 158 -0.67 0.71 -21.55
C TRP A 158 -1.18 2.06 -22.08
N ASP A 159 -0.55 3.15 -21.64
CA ASP A 159 -0.80 4.55 -22.04
C ASP A 159 -2.23 5.06 -21.79
N LYS A 160 -2.95 4.50 -20.81
CA LYS A 160 -4.32 4.94 -20.47
C LYS A 160 -4.43 5.80 -19.21
N CYS A 161 -3.35 5.89 -18.43
CA CYS A 161 -3.17 6.70 -17.23
C CYS A 161 -1.70 7.21 -17.22
#